data_AF-A0A1H3M7T2-F1
#
_entry.id   AF-A0A1H3M7T2-F1
#
_cell.length_a   1.000
_cell.length_b   1.000
_cell.length_c   1.000
_cell.angle_alpha   90.00
_cell.angle_beta   90.00
_cell.angle_gamma   90.00
#
_symmetry.space_group_name_H-M   'P 1'
#
loop_
_entity.id
_entity.type
_entity.pdbx_description
1 polymer ?
#
loop_
_entity_poly.entity_id
_entity_poly.type
_entity_poly.pdbx_seq_one_letter_code
_entity_poly.pdbx_strand_id
1 'polypeptide(L)'
;MLLLFPRSVLLILPLLAALLLPAGRARAQAAPNPGENVPFLMTFGAQADPSWGDDDFTQTFFFLVPKERRQPVYIRVFDPDCGGQHDEPKGGWNTTTNFSLYGGPNAHSAPDARATSPKGQYRAGTLLAQKNFGAEPTYDNRWYTFGPLNPLAGELTPEFDGYVFKLIAQGLRGDDGNLYRYFLSSSPTENIAVEGGNAFTYEYSFRLTPVVGAKTHLYPFVNDRVVSIRQSNFDVDGGVQLKIFSVAKNGHPAIVSGNNVWAASTHPVVAKEHGLSLDFQLTTLSKAPNDLVFYVTDQYDVALPFFAIPLGGPPRYRYEVEVKMRE
;
A
#
# COMPACT_ATOMS: atom_id res chain seq x y z
N MET A 1 -65.45 -36.70 28.37
CA MET A 1 -64.68 -36.90 27.13
C MET A 1 -63.42 -36.05 27.26
N LEU A 2 -62.32 -36.69 27.68
CA LEU A 2 -61.00 -36.08 27.91
C LEU A 2 -60.41 -35.70 26.54
N LEU A 3 -60.04 -34.44 26.33
CA LEU A 3 -59.25 -34.04 25.16
C LEU A 3 -57.88 -33.55 25.63
N LEU A 4 -56.88 -34.25 25.12
CA LEU A 4 -55.45 -34.15 25.42
C LEU A 4 -54.86 -32.84 24.89
N PHE A 5 -54.13 -32.12 25.75
CA PHE A 5 -53.14 -31.12 25.32
C PHE A 5 -51.78 -31.81 25.16
N PRO A 6 -51.09 -31.68 24.01
CA PRO A 6 -49.73 -32.15 23.91
C PRO A 6 -48.77 -31.13 24.52
N ARG A 7 -47.97 -31.63 25.47
CA ARG A 7 -46.70 -31.03 25.90
C ARG A 7 -45.73 -31.03 24.73
N SER A 8 -45.15 -29.89 24.37
CA SER A 8 -43.93 -29.85 23.57
C SER A 8 -43.14 -28.56 23.79
N VAL A 9 -42.04 -28.73 24.52
CA VAL A 9 -40.71 -28.13 24.27
C VAL A 9 -40.52 -26.64 24.59
N LEU A 10 -40.04 -26.47 25.83
CA LEU A 10 -39.13 -25.46 26.34
C LEU A 10 -37.90 -25.25 25.42
N LEU A 11 -37.35 -24.02 25.43
CA LEU A 11 -36.00 -23.61 24.94
C LEU A 11 -35.83 -23.29 23.44
N ILE A 12 -36.13 -22.05 23.04
CA ILE A 12 -35.40 -21.37 21.94
C ILE A 12 -35.20 -19.90 22.32
N LEU A 13 -34.28 -19.61 23.22
CA LEU A 13 -33.67 -18.28 23.37
C LEU A 13 -32.37 -18.44 24.17
N PRO A 14 -31.32 -18.94 23.50
CA PRO A 14 -30.16 -18.08 23.28
C PRO A 14 -29.46 -18.40 21.95
N LEU A 15 -30.04 -18.02 20.81
CA LEU A 15 -29.32 -18.07 19.52
C LEU A 15 -29.08 -16.67 18.93
N LEU A 16 -29.72 -15.62 19.48
CA LEU A 16 -29.53 -14.26 18.99
C LEU A 16 -28.30 -13.54 19.61
N ALA A 17 -27.74 -14.06 20.70
CA ALA A 17 -26.57 -13.46 21.36
C ALA A 17 -25.22 -13.90 20.76
N ALA A 18 -25.21 -14.89 19.87
CA ALA A 18 -23.99 -15.40 19.22
C ALA A 18 -23.64 -14.70 17.89
N LEU A 19 -24.47 -13.74 17.42
CA LEU A 19 -24.23 -12.97 16.19
C LEU A 19 -23.57 -11.60 16.43
N LEU A 20 -23.16 -11.29 17.66
CA LEU A 20 -22.39 -10.10 18.01
C LEU A 20 -20.95 -10.48 18.38
N LEU A 21 -20.36 -11.43 17.66
CA LEU A 21 -18.90 -11.52 17.63
C LEU A 21 -18.42 -10.20 17.00
N PRO A 22 -17.59 -9.40 17.69
CA PRO A 22 -16.98 -8.25 17.06
C PRO A 22 -16.17 -8.81 15.90
N ALA A 23 -16.61 -8.52 14.66
CA ALA A 23 -15.77 -8.69 13.49
C ALA A 23 -14.46 -8.01 13.85
N GLY A 24 -13.38 -8.81 13.99
CA GLY A 24 -12.08 -8.29 14.38
C GLY A 24 -11.80 -7.09 13.50
N ARG A 25 -11.62 -5.91 14.11
CA ARG A 25 -11.44 -4.64 13.42
C ARG A 25 -10.30 -4.83 12.44
N ALA A 26 -10.63 -5.09 11.17
CA ALA A 26 -9.65 -5.29 10.14
C ALA A 26 -8.82 -3.99 10.11
N ARG A 27 -7.51 -4.10 10.34
CA ARG A 27 -6.55 -2.98 10.24
C ARG A 27 -6.35 -2.58 8.77
N ALA A 28 -7.44 -2.50 8.03
CA ALA A 28 -7.46 -2.55 6.57
C ALA A 28 -6.85 -1.30 5.93
N GLN A 29 -6.63 -0.20 6.67
CA GLN A 29 -6.12 1.06 6.12
C GLN A 29 -4.75 1.47 6.64
N ALA A 30 -4.02 0.52 7.22
CA ALA A 30 -2.59 0.68 7.33
C ALA A 30 -1.97 0.62 5.93
N ALA A 31 -0.98 1.45 5.67
CA ALA A 31 -0.10 1.36 4.52
C ALA A 31 1.34 1.26 5.05
N PRO A 32 1.99 0.10 4.94
CA PRO A 32 1.50 -1.10 4.28
C PRO A 32 0.39 -1.80 5.09
N ASN A 33 -0.50 -2.50 4.39
CA ASN A 33 -1.53 -3.34 4.98
C ASN A 33 -0.87 -4.61 5.55
N PRO A 34 -1.30 -5.12 6.72
CA PRO A 34 -0.74 -6.36 7.27
C PRO A 34 -0.78 -7.56 6.32
N GLY A 35 -1.77 -7.61 5.40
CA GLY A 35 -1.88 -8.65 4.37
C GLY A 35 -0.84 -8.55 3.26
N GLU A 36 -0.12 -7.43 3.14
CA GLU A 36 1.02 -7.29 2.22
C GLU A 36 2.30 -7.91 2.79
N ASN A 37 2.38 -8.12 4.11
CA ASN A 37 3.58 -8.58 4.81
C ASN A 37 4.83 -7.74 4.45
N VAL A 38 4.62 -6.43 4.35
CA VAL A 38 5.66 -5.41 4.25
C VAL A 38 5.81 -4.78 5.64
N PRO A 39 6.97 -4.90 6.30
CA PRO A 39 7.18 -4.33 7.62
C PRO A 39 7.15 -2.81 7.59
N PHE A 40 7.83 -2.13 6.68
CA PHE A 40 7.94 -0.68 6.66
C PHE A 40 8.04 -0.16 5.23
N LEU A 41 7.47 1.03 5.01
CA LEU A 41 7.85 1.89 3.91
C LEU A 41 9.20 2.52 4.25
N MET A 42 9.94 2.97 3.26
CA MET A 42 11.21 3.65 3.50
C MET A 42 11.38 4.91 2.65
N THR A 43 12.20 5.82 3.16
CA THR A 43 12.76 6.95 2.41
C THR A 43 14.12 7.29 3.01
N PHE A 44 15.16 7.28 2.19
CA PHE A 44 16.51 7.66 2.59
C PHE A 44 16.73 9.16 2.45
N GLY A 45 17.72 9.68 3.19
CA GLY A 45 18.19 11.04 3.02
C GLY A 45 18.81 11.28 1.63
N ALA A 46 18.75 12.52 1.14
CA ALA A 46 19.18 12.89 -0.21
C ALA A 46 20.69 12.69 -0.52
N GLN A 47 21.49 12.28 0.47
CA GLN A 47 22.92 12.03 0.34
C GLN A 47 23.26 10.54 0.48
N ALA A 48 22.25 9.67 0.66
CA ALA A 48 22.44 8.23 0.67
C ALA A 48 22.94 7.72 -0.68
N ASP A 49 23.67 6.61 -0.65
CA ASP A 49 23.99 5.87 -1.87
C ASP A 49 22.71 5.14 -2.34
N PRO A 50 22.26 5.29 -3.59
CA PRO A 50 21.09 4.58 -4.10
C PRO A 50 21.16 3.05 -3.99
N SER A 51 22.36 2.46 -3.81
CA SER A 51 22.53 1.02 -3.54
C SER A 51 21.98 0.55 -2.18
N TRP A 52 21.22 1.38 -1.50
CA TRP A 52 20.51 1.05 -0.25
C TRP A 52 19.00 0.97 -0.46
N GLY A 53 18.56 0.89 -1.72
CA GLY A 53 17.19 0.57 -2.07
C GLY A 53 16.30 1.73 -2.43
N ASP A 54 16.79 2.97 -2.39
CA ASP A 54 16.01 4.18 -2.68
C ASP A 54 16.69 4.99 -3.79
N ASP A 55 16.08 5.01 -4.97
CA ASP A 55 16.70 5.57 -6.17
C ASP A 55 16.51 7.08 -6.32
N ASP A 56 15.52 7.67 -5.64
CA ASP A 56 15.15 9.08 -5.80
C ASP A 56 14.83 9.83 -4.50
N PHE A 57 14.93 9.14 -3.34
CA PHE A 57 14.76 9.71 -2.00
C PHE A 57 13.37 10.32 -1.77
N THR A 58 12.37 9.89 -2.55
CA THR A 58 11.02 10.46 -2.53
C THR A 58 9.96 9.38 -2.71
N GLN A 59 9.03 9.29 -1.77
CA GLN A 59 7.90 8.37 -1.87
C GLN A 59 6.58 9.12 -1.79
N THR A 60 5.69 8.85 -2.76
CA THR A 60 4.37 9.47 -2.84
C THR A 60 3.28 8.46 -2.54
N PHE A 61 2.42 8.76 -1.58
CA PHE A 61 1.23 7.99 -1.27
C PHE A 61 -0.04 8.81 -1.46
N PHE A 62 -1.11 8.11 -1.77
CA PHE A 62 -2.44 8.64 -1.92
C PHE A 62 -3.40 8.01 -0.92
N PHE A 63 -4.36 8.80 -0.46
CA PHE A 63 -5.39 8.37 0.48
C PHE A 63 -6.76 8.69 -0.07
N LEU A 64 -7.52 7.65 -0.37
CA LEU A 64 -8.89 7.72 -0.88
C LEU A 64 -9.87 7.81 0.29
N VAL A 65 -10.72 8.82 0.26
CA VAL A 65 -11.83 9.03 1.18
C VAL A 65 -13.14 8.96 0.40
N PRO A 66 -14.13 8.14 0.80
CA PRO A 66 -15.39 8.03 0.07
C PRO A 66 -16.10 9.38 -0.05
N LYS A 67 -16.75 9.59 -1.20
CA LYS A 67 -17.42 10.85 -1.51
C LYS A 67 -18.57 11.19 -0.58
N GLU A 68 -19.15 10.23 0.14
CA GLU A 68 -20.23 10.40 1.11
C GLU A 68 -19.71 10.81 2.50
N ARG A 69 -18.40 10.64 2.76
CA ARG A 69 -17.79 10.99 4.03
C ARG A 69 -17.87 12.49 4.26
N ARG A 70 -18.43 12.90 5.39
CA ARG A 70 -18.52 14.31 5.81
C ARG A 70 -17.75 14.59 7.09
N GLN A 71 -17.56 13.58 7.93
CA GLN A 71 -16.82 13.70 9.18
C GLN A 71 -15.32 13.80 8.87
N PRO A 72 -14.56 14.57 9.68
CA PRO A 72 -13.11 14.68 9.52
C PRO A 72 -12.40 13.34 9.45
N VAL A 73 -11.29 13.35 8.75
CA VAL A 73 -10.33 12.25 8.68
C VAL A 73 -8.94 12.74 9.07
N TYR A 74 -8.05 11.80 9.32
CA TYR A 74 -6.68 12.06 9.77
C TYR A 74 -5.74 11.14 8.99
N ILE A 75 -4.59 11.66 8.59
CA ILE A 75 -3.53 10.83 8.00
C ILE A 75 -2.42 10.77 9.02
N ARG A 76 -2.09 9.55 9.46
CA ARG A 76 -1.13 9.33 10.54
C ARG A 76 0.13 8.70 10.00
N VAL A 77 1.28 9.14 10.50
CA VAL A 77 2.61 8.60 10.18
C VAL A 77 3.18 8.00 11.46
N PHE A 78 3.46 6.71 11.44
CA PHE A 78 4.18 6.01 12.49
C PHE A 78 5.68 6.13 12.25
N ASP A 79 6.41 6.43 13.30
CA ASP A 79 7.87 6.54 13.27
C ASP A 79 8.37 7.56 12.22
N PRO A 80 7.88 8.81 12.25
CA PRO A 80 8.24 9.79 11.23
C PRO A 80 9.64 10.38 11.43
N ASP A 81 10.27 10.22 12.61
CA ASP A 81 11.68 10.59 12.81
C ASP A 81 12.62 9.63 12.11
N CYS A 82 13.86 10.06 11.90
CA CYS A 82 14.94 9.22 11.38
C CYS A 82 15.95 8.99 12.50
N GLY A 83 15.68 8.00 13.35
CA GLY A 83 16.50 7.52 14.44
C GLY A 83 15.83 6.39 15.23
N GLY A 84 16.43 6.00 16.35
CA GLY A 84 15.75 5.10 17.29
C GLY A 84 15.67 3.64 16.83
N GLN A 85 14.48 3.05 16.93
CA GLN A 85 14.33 1.59 16.93
C GLN A 85 14.33 0.93 15.53
N HIS A 86 13.67 1.55 14.54
CA HIS A 86 13.36 0.88 13.26
C HIS A 86 14.20 1.37 12.09
N ASP A 87 14.70 2.60 12.18
CA ASP A 87 15.46 3.28 11.13
C ASP A 87 16.84 2.66 10.85
N GLU A 88 17.43 3.01 9.70
CA GLU A 88 18.70 2.45 9.23
C GLU A 88 19.82 3.49 9.29
N PRO A 89 20.72 3.45 10.31
CA PRO A 89 21.79 4.42 10.43
C PRO A 89 22.95 4.13 9.48
N LYS A 90 23.56 5.19 8.93
CA LYS A 90 24.81 5.14 8.16
C LYS A 90 26.00 5.66 8.94
N GLY A 91 26.05 5.24 10.19
CA GLY A 91 27.04 5.66 11.17
C GLY A 91 26.36 6.42 12.30
N GLY A 92 25.92 7.65 12.03
CA GLY A 92 25.18 8.46 13.00
C GLY A 92 24.05 9.24 12.35
N TRP A 93 22.99 9.49 13.12
CA TRP A 93 21.77 10.08 12.60
C TRP A 93 21.96 11.52 12.12
N ASN A 94 21.79 11.74 10.83
CA ASN A 94 21.93 13.01 10.14
C ASN A 94 20.79 13.28 9.14
N THR A 95 19.94 12.29 8.84
CA THR A 95 18.82 12.45 7.90
C THR A 95 17.74 13.37 8.42
N THR A 96 17.14 14.13 7.50
CA THR A 96 15.91 14.88 7.76
C THR A 96 14.89 14.54 6.67
N THR A 97 13.74 13.98 7.08
CA THR A 97 12.66 13.61 6.18
C THR A 97 11.53 14.64 6.27
N ASN A 98 11.06 15.13 5.13
CA ASN A 98 9.88 15.97 5.02
C ASN A 98 8.66 15.11 4.66
N PHE A 99 7.57 15.28 5.39
CA PHE A 99 6.26 14.78 5.00
C PHE A 99 5.38 15.98 4.62
N SER A 100 4.96 16.06 3.36
CA SER A 100 4.10 17.14 2.84
C SER A 100 2.79 16.60 2.29
N LEU A 101 1.67 17.11 2.83
CA LEU A 101 0.31 16.68 2.53
C LEU A 101 -0.38 17.67 1.60
N TYR A 102 -0.93 17.17 0.50
CA TYR A 102 -1.60 17.94 -0.54
C TYR A 102 -3.04 17.44 -0.73
N GLY A 103 -3.89 18.35 -1.20
CA GLY A 103 -5.24 18.07 -1.67
C GLY A 103 -5.66 19.08 -2.75
N GLY A 104 -6.95 19.19 -3.03
CA GLY A 104 -7.48 20.09 -4.05
C GLY A 104 -7.12 19.68 -5.48
N PRO A 105 -7.50 20.49 -6.49
CA PRO A 105 -7.31 20.15 -7.90
C PRO A 105 -5.87 19.80 -8.25
N ASN A 106 -5.69 18.76 -9.07
CA ASN A 106 -4.41 18.25 -9.56
C ASN A 106 -3.51 17.56 -8.51
N ALA A 107 -3.98 17.36 -7.27
CA ALA A 107 -3.21 16.62 -6.27
C ALA A 107 -2.91 15.18 -6.69
N HIS A 108 -3.85 14.54 -7.38
CA HIS A 108 -3.78 13.21 -7.96
C HIS A 108 -3.87 13.23 -9.49
N SER A 109 -4.74 14.06 -10.09
CA SER A 109 -5.00 13.99 -11.53
C SER A 109 -3.87 14.51 -12.41
N ALA A 110 -2.93 15.30 -11.87
CA ALA A 110 -1.73 15.70 -12.58
C ALA A 110 -0.94 14.47 -13.03
N PRO A 111 -0.52 14.37 -14.31
CA PRO A 111 0.25 13.22 -14.80
C PRO A 111 1.49 12.94 -13.96
N ASP A 112 2.27 13.97 -13.65
CA ASP A 112 3.51 13.86 -12.87
C ASP A 112 3.28 13.45 -11.41
N ALA A 113 2.07 13.65 -10.85
CA ALA A 113 1.75 13.17 -9.51
C ALA A 113 1.63 11.63 -9.45
N ARG A 114 1.31 11.00 -10.59
CA ARG A 114 1.15 9.54 -10.73
C ARG A 114 2.35 8.88 -11.40
N ALA A 115 3.40 9.64 -11.68
CA ALA A 115 4.62 9.13 -12.29
C ALA A 115 5.46 8.33 -11.27
N THR A 116 6.39 7.53 -11.79
CA THR A 116 7.33 6.70 -11.01
C THR A 116 8.68 7.40 -10.84
N SER A 117 8.65 8.74 -10.74
CA SER A 117 9.82 9.54 -10.36
C SER A 117 9.37 10.96 -9.99
N PRO A 118 10.06 11.65 -9.06
CA PRO A 118 9.69 12.95 -8.54
C PRO A 118 10.13 14.09 -9.48
N LYS A 119 9.67 14.05 -10.74
CA LYS A 119 10.00 15.04 -11.78
C LYS A 119 8.78 15.88 -12.13
N GLY A 120 9.01 17.05 -12.71
CA GLY A 120 7.94 17.95 -13.16
C GLY A 120 7.03 18.42 -12.02
N GLN A 121 5.73 18.34 -12.23
CA GLN A 121 4.68 18.80 -11.32
C GLN A 121 4.19 17.71 -10.36
N TYR A 122 5.07 16.81 -9.90
CA TYR A 122 4.69 15.76 -8.94
C TYR A 122 4.14 16.31 -7.60
N ARG A 123 4.48 17.57 -7.26
CA ARG A 123 3.92 18.34 -6.13
C ARG A 123 2.65 19.14 -6.45
N ALA A 124 2.03 18.93 -7.61
CA ALA A 124 0.78 19.59 -7.97
C ALA A 124 -0.30 19.38 -6.89
N GLY A 125 -1.25 20.31 -6.81
CA GLY A 125 -2.24 20.39 -5.73
C GLY A 125 -1.98 21.54 -4.77
N THR A 126 -2.84 21.66 -3.77
CA THR A 126 -2.73 22.62 -2.68
C THR A 126 -2.02 21.97 -1.51
N LEU A 127 -0.89 22.54 -1.08
CA LEU A 127 -0.21 22.11 0.15
C LEU A 127 -1.10 22.44 1.36
N LEU A 128 -1.54 21.41 2.08
CA LEU A 128 -2.40 21.52 3.24
C LEU A 128 -1.61 21.58 4.55
N ALA A 129 -0.55 20.78 4.64
CA ALA A 129 0.33 20.72 5.80
C ALA A 129 1.69 20.13 5.42
N GLN A 130 2.72 20.44 6.19
CA GLN A 130 4.01 19.75 6.08
C GLN A 130 4.73 19.73 7.42
N LYS A 131 5.62 18.76 7.60
CA LYS A 131 6.50 18.70 8.75
C LYS A 131 7.82 18.01 8.40
N ASN A 132 8.90 18.52 8.96
CA ASN A 132 10.22 17.91 8.90
C ASN A 132 10.47 17.16 10.19
N PHE A 133 11.16 16.02 10.08
CA PHE A 133 11.62 15.25 11.21
C PHE A 133 13.09 14.89 11.00
N GLY A 134 13.92 15.13 12.01
CA GLY A 134 15.27 14.58 12.10
C GLY A 134 15.30 13.37 13.01
N ALA A 135 16.42 13.15 13.71
CA ALA A 135 16.53 12.17 14.79
C ALA A 135 15.96 12.72 16.10
N GLU A 136 14.66 12.56 16.31
CA GLU A 136 13.92 13.19 17.42
C GLU A 136 13.22 12.12 18.28
N PRO A 137 13.78 11.73 19.45
CA PRO A 137 13.25 10.65 20.29
C PRO A 137 11.79 10.84 20.78
N THR A 138 11.22 12.03 20.57
CA THR A 138 9.81 12.29 20.86
C THR A 138 8.87 11.56 19.89
N TYR A 139 9.33 11.28 18.67
CA TYR A 139 8.54 10.63 17.62
C TYR A 139 8.90 9.15 17.40
N ASP A 140 10.03 8.68 17.94
CA ASP A 140 10.48 7.28 17.85
C ASP A 140 9.40 6.33 18.39
N ASN A 141 8.98 5.41 17.53
CA ASN A 141 7.93 4.42 17.78
C ASN A 141 6.60 5.07 18.19
N ARG A 142 6.33 6.30 17.73
CA ARG A 142 5.09 7.05 17.96
C ARG A 142 4.39 7.40 16.66
N TRP A 143 3.12 7.78 16.79
CA TRP A 143 2.32 8.28 15.68
C TRP A 143 2.29 9.81 15.71
N TYR A 144 2.67 10.43 14.59
CA TYR A 144 2.31 11.81 14.28
C TYR A 144 1.02 11.82 13.44
N THR A 145 0.19 12.84 13.63
CA THR A 145 -1.13 12.94 12.99
C THR A 145 -1.24 14.26 12.23
N PHE A 146 -1.51 14.18 10.93
CA PHE A 146 -2.02 15.29 10.13
C PHE A 146 -3.55 15.35 10.23
N GLY A 147 -4.08 16.52 10.58
CA GLY A 147 -5.50 16.79 10.63
C GLY A 147 -5.93 17.59 11.88
N PRO A 148 -7.24 17.75 12.10
CA PRO A 148 -8.35 17.19 11.32
C PRO A 148 -8.39 17.70 9.87
N LEU A 149 -8.63 16.79 8.92
CA LEU A 149 -8.81 17.11 7.51
C LEU A 149 -10.29 17.10 7.16
N ASN A 150 -10.76 18.14 6.49
CA ASN A 150 -12.06 18.11 5.83
C ASN A 150 -11.96 17.19 4.60
N PRO A 151 -12.76 16.11 4.48
CA PRO A 151 -12.74 15.22 3.31
C PRO A 151 -12.79 15.96 1.96
N LEU A 152 -13.54 17.05 1.88
CA LEU A 152 -13.70 17.86 0.66
C LEU A 152 -12.45 18.65 0.27
N ALA A 153 -11.43 18.69 1.13
CA ALA A 153 -10.14 19.30 0.81
C ALA A 153 -9.26 18.40 -0.08
N GLY A 154 -9.60 17.12 -0.23
CA GLY A 154 -8.96 16.25 -1.21
C GLY A 154 -9.39 16.59 -2.64
N GLU A 155 -8.72 16.01 -3.63
CA GLU A 155 -9.16 16.10 -5.02
C GLU A 155 -10.34 15.15 -5.27
N LEU A 156 -11.47 15.67 -5.73
CA LEU A 156 -12.54 14.80 -6.23
C LEU A 156 -12.04 14.03 -7.45
N THR A 157 -11.92 12.71 -7.32
CA THR A 157 -11.40 11.81 -8.35
C THR A 157 -12.54 10.90 -8.82
N PRO A 158 -13.19 11.20 -9.97
CA PRO A 158 -14.36 10.47 -10.42
C PRO A 158 -14.14 8.98 -10.63
N GLU A 159 -12.92 8.58 -11.02
CA GLU A 159 -12.56 7.17 -11.25
C GLU A 159 -12.64 6.31 -9.97
N PHE A 160 -12.54 6.93 -8.79
CA PHE A 160 -12.62 6.28 -7.49
C PHE A 160 -13.88 6.63 -6.70
N ASP A 161 -14.77 7.45 -7.26
CA ASP A 161 -15.95 8.03 -6.60
C ASP A 161 -15.63 8.55 -5.17
N GLY A 162 -14.54 9.31 -5.05
CA GLY A 162 -14.03 9.77 -3.77
C GLY A 162 -13.07 10.95 -3.86
N TYR A 163 -12.66 11.44 -2.70
CA TYR A 163 -11.68 12.50 -2.54
C TYR A 163 -10.30 11.90 -2.24
N VAL A 164 -9.29 12.33 -2.98
CA VAL A 164 -7.92 11.83 -2.86
C VAL A 164 -7.02 12.91 -2.25
N PHE A 165 -6.33 12.54 -1.17
CA PHE A 165 -5.20 13.30 -0.63
C PHE A 165 -3.89 12.68 -1.11
N LYS A 166 -2.84 13.48 -1.23
CA LYS A 166 -1.48 13.03 -1.57
C LYS A 166 -0.52 13.40 -0.45
N LEU A 167 0.25 12.43 0.04
CA LEU A 167 1.33 12.64 0.99
C LEU A 167 2.67 12.30 0.31
N ILE A 168 3.64 13.20 0.40
CA ILE A 168 4.98 12.97 -0.13
C ILE A 168 5.94 12.92 1.06
N ALA A 169 6.62 11.79 1.23
CA ALA A 169 7.82 11.68 2.05
C ALA A 169 9.04 11.98 1.18
N GLN A 170 9.96 12.80 1.66
CA GLN A 170 11.19 13.12 0.95
C GLN A 170 12.36 13.28 1.91
N GLY A 171 13.46 12.58 1.65
CA GLY A 171 14.74 12.86 2.31
C GLY A 171 15.30 14.19 1.82
N LEU A 172 15.54 15.13 2.73
CA LEU A 172 16.07 16.46 2.39
C LEU A 172 17.60 16.55 2.49
N ARG A 173 18.19 15.77 3.39
CA ARG A 173 19.63 15.69 3.67
C ARG A 173 19.92 14.41 4.46
N GLY A 174 21.21 14.12 4.65
CA GLY A 174 21.69 12.94 5.34
C GLY A 174 21.66 11.68 4.47
N ASP A 175 22.11 10.58 5.03
CA ASP A 175 22.28 9.29 4.36
C ASP A 175 21.62 8.11 5.08
N ASP A 176 20.98 8.34 6.21
CA ASP A 176 20.20 7.33 6.93
C ASP A 176 18.84 7.05 6.25
N GLY A 177 18.30 5.86 6.47
CA GLY A 177 16.98 5.43 6.01
C GLY A 177 15.90 5.63 7.07
N ASN A 178 14.83 6.37 6.75
CA ASN A 178 13.65 6.49 7.59
C ASN A 178 12.59 5.43 7.21
N LEU A 179 12.23 4.57 8.16
CA LEU A 179 11.31 3.47 8.08
C LEU A 179 10.00 3.77 8.81
N TYR A 180 8.94 4.03 8.05
CA TYR A 180 7.67 4.48 8.59
C TYR A 180 6.48 3.66 8.09
N ARG A 181 5.31 3.93 8.65
CA ARG A 181 4.02 3.44 8.14
C ARG A 181 2.99 4.56 8.14
N TYR A 182 1.97 4.42 7.31
CA TYR A 182 0.81 5.31 7.29
C TYR A 182 -0.46 4.63 7.81
N PHE A 183 -1.42 5.47 8.22
CA PHE A 183 -2.77 5.04 8.52
C PHE A 183 -3.79 6.15 8.20
N LEU A 184 -4.82 5.84 7.41
CA LEU A 184 -5.98 6.71 7.23
C LEU A 184 -6.98 6.46 8.37
N SER A 185 -7.19 7.45 9.22
CA SER A 185 -7.98 7.31 10.44
C SER A 185 -9.20 8.21 10.49
N SER A 186 -10.27 7.74 11.14
CA SER A 186 -11.37 8.56 11.61
C SER A 186 -11.11 9.20 12.99
N SER A 187 -9.99 8.88 13.63
CA SER A 187 -9.61 9.36 14.97
C SER A 187 -8.26 10.08 14.95
N PRO A 188 -8.09 11.17 15.73
CA PRO A 188 -6.81 11.88 15.82
C PRO A 188 -5.72 11.08 16.55
N THR A 189 -6.11 10.15 17.43
CA THR A 189 -5.20 9.48 18.37
C THR A 189 -5.18 7.96 18.22
N GLU A 190 -6.21 7.37 17.60
CA GLU A 190 -6.33 5.93 17.38
C GLU A 190 -6.31 5.58 15.89
N ASN A 191 -5.89 4.36 15.57
CA ASN A 191 -5.91 3.83 14.20
C ASN A 191 -7.27 3.17 13.94
N ILE A 192 -8.27 3.99 13.63
CA ILE A 192 -9.63 3.55 13.30
C ILE A 192 -9.87 3.79 11.82
N ALA A 193 -10.05 2.73 11.06
CA ALA A 193 -10.27 2.82 9.61
C ALA A 193 -11.51 3.70 9.28
N VAL A 194 -11.38 4.50 8.23
CA VAL A 194 -12.45 5.26 7.58
C VAL A 194 -13.20 4.31 6.65
N GLU A 195 -14.39 3.82 7.01
CA GLU A 195 -15.17 2.93 6.14
C GLU A 195 -15.21 3.40 4.67
N GLY A 196 -14.93 2.48 3.74
CA GLY A 196 -14.82 2.73 2.30
C GLY A 196 -13.52 3.41 1.83
N GLY A 197 -12.68 3.91 2.74
CA GLY A 197 -11.39 4.51 2.41
C GLY A 197 -10.31 3.50 2.02
N ASN A 198 -9.23 4.00 1.43
CA ASN A 198 -8.07 3.20 1.05
C ASN A 198 -6.80 4.04 1.01
N ALA A 199 -5.64 3.40 0.97
CA ALA A 199 -4.36 4.03 0.67
C ALA A 199 -3.75 3.34 -0.55
N PHE A 200 -3.05 4.09 -1.40
CA PHE A 200 -2.41 3.53 -2.58
C PHE A 200 -1.20 4.35 -3.03
N THR A 201 -0.36 3.75 -3.87
CA THR A 201 0.78 4.42 -4.52
C THR A 201 0.86 4.00 -5.98
N TYR A 202 1.69 4.66 -6.79
CA TYR A 202 2.11 4.21 -8.12
C TYR A 202 3.53 3.62 -8.14
N GLU A 203 4.30 3.87 -7.07
CA GLU A 203 5.67 3.39 -6.87
C GLU A 203 5.90 3.11 -5.39
N TYR A 204 6.39 1.91 -5.08
CA TYR A 204 6.49 1.41 -3.72
C TYR A 204 7.95 1.25 -3.34
N SER A 205 8.39 2.02 -2.34
CA SER A 205 9.71 1.96 -1.73
C SER A 205 9.58 1.41 -0.31
N PHE A 206 10.09 0.20 -0.08
CA PHE A 206 9.83 -0.54 1.15
C PHE A 206 10.91 -1.53 1.54
N ARG A 207 10.93 -1.87 2.83
CA ARG A 207 11.80 -2.91 3.41
C ARG A 207 11.17 -4.28 3.29
N LEU A 208 11.91 -5.27 2.77
CA LEU A 208 11.50 -6.67 2.76
C LEU A 208 11.50 -7.27 4.17
N THR A 209 10.61 -8.24 4.39
CA THR A 209 10.67 -9.08 5.59
C THR A 209 11.93 -9.97 5.53
N PRO A 210 12.89 -9.86 6.47
CA PRO A 210 14.18 -10.56 6.42
C PRO A 210 14.09 -12.01 6.92
N VAL A 211 13.06 -12.74 6.47
CA VAL A 211 12.79 -14.13 6.84
C VAL A 211 12.70 -14.96 5.57
N VAL A 212 13.62 -15.90 5.39
CA VAL A 212 13.62 -16.81 4.24
C VAL A 212 12.27 -17.54 4.14
N GLY A 213 11.68 -17.50 2.95
CA GLY A 213 10.36 -18.08 2.67
C GLY A 213 9.17 -17.19 3.05
N ALA A 214 9.39 -16.05 3.70
CA ALA A 214 8.34 -15.05 3.88
C ALA A 214 7.86 -14.55 2.52
N LYS A 215 6.56 -14.27 2.45
CA LYS A 215 5.90 -13.82 1.22
C LYS A 215 5.44 -12.40 1.43
N THR A 216 5.97 -11.49 0.64
CA THR A 216 5.47 -10.13 0.51
C THR A 216 4.55 -10.07 -0.70
N HIS A 217 3.45 -9.34 -0.58
CA HIS A 217 2.41 -9.25 -1.60
C HIS A 217 2.21 -7.80 -2.02
N LEU A 218 2.20 -7.54 -3.33
CA LEU A 218 1.89 -6.24 -3.91
C LEU A 218 0.69 -6.38 -4.86
N TYR A 219 -0.25 -5.43 -4.80
CA TYR A 219 -1.56 -5.55 -5.46
C TYR A 219 -1.83 -4.45 -6.51
N PRO A 220 -1.10 -4.41 -7.65
CA PRO A 220 -1.40 -3.46 -8.72
C PRO A 220 -2.78 -3.73 -9.32
N PHE A 221 -3.57 -2.68 -9.48
CA PHE A 221 -4.91 -2.75 -10.05
C PHE A 221 -4.90 -2.61 -11.58
N VAL A 222 -5.65 -3.49 -12.24
CA VAL A 222 -5.70 -3.59 -13.71
C VAL A 222 -7.10 -3.20 -14.18
N ASN A 223 -7.22 -2.08 -14.90
CA ASN A 223 -8.49 -1.66 -15.49
C ASN A 223 -8.78 -2.39 -16.83
N ASP A 224 -9.92 -2.07 -17.45
CA ASP A 224 -10.42 -2.67 -18.70
C ASP A 224 -9.61 -2.32 -19.96
N ARG A 225 -8.66 -1.37 -19.86
CA ARG A 225 -7.82 -0.90 -20.97
C ARG A 225 -6.41 -1.50 -20.95
N VAL A 226 -6.02 -2.19 -19.88
CA VAL A 226 -4.68 -2.77 -19.76
C VAL A 226 -4.63 -4.10 -20.53
N VAL A 227 -3.73 -4.20 -21.50
CA VAL A 227 -3.51 -5.43 -22.29
C VAL A 227 -2.19 -6.12 -21.95
N SER A 228 -1.24 -5.37 -21.40
CA SER A 228 0.01 -5.89 -20.86
C SER A 228 0.50 -5.00 -19.74
N ILE A 229 1.22 -5.59 -18.81
CA ILE A 229 1.92 -4.87 -17.75
C ILE A 229 3.42 -5.06 -17.89
N ARG A 230 4.18 -4.04 -17.54
CA ARG A 230 5.62 -4.11 -17.32
C ARG A 230 5.88 -3.82 -15.86
N GLN A 231 6.28 -4.85 -15.11
CA GLN A 231 6.79 -4.64 -13.77
C GLN A 231 8.24 -4.14 -13.87
N SER A 232 8.62 -3.21 -13.01
CA SER A 232 10.00 -2.81 -12.81
C SER A 232 10.34 -2.84 -11.32
N ASN A 233 11.54 -3.30 -11.00
CA ASN A 233 12.06 -3.31 -9.65
C ASN A 233 13.54 -2.94 -9.61
N PHE A 234 13.94 -2.32 -8.51
CA PHE A 234 15.28 -1.80 -8.26
C PHE A 234 15.82 -2.38 -6.95
N ASP A 235 17.11 -2.70 -6.95
CA ASP A 235 17.88 -3.09 -5.76
C ASP A 235 17.32 -4.30 -4.99
N VAL A 236 16.71 -5.25 -5.70
CA VAL A 236 16.18 -6.46 -5.05
C VAL A 236 17.29 -7.45 -4.69
N ASP A 237 18.52 -7.23 -5.17
CA ASP A 237 19.72 -8.06 -4.88
C ASP A 237 19.59 -9.54 -5.26
N GLY A 238 18.67 -9.88 -6.17
CA GLY A 238 18.28 -11.27 -6.38
C GLY A 238 17.75 -11.95 -5.10
N GLY A 239 17.43 -11.17 -4.06
CA GLY A 239 17.08 -11.60 -2.72
C GLY A 239 15.67 -12.16 -2.59
N VAL A 240 14.91 -12.22 -3.69
CA VAL A 240 13.55 -12.78 -3.74
C VAL A 240 13.34 -13.66 -4.97
N GLN A 241 12.41 -14.60 -4.89
CA GLN A 241 11.72 -15.14 -6.06
C GLN A 241 10.45 -14.31 -6.31
N LEU A 242 10.28 -13.80 -7.54
CA LEU A 242 9.09 -13.02 -7.93
C LEU A 242 8.16 -13.84 -8.82
N LYS A 243 6.89 -13.93 -8.41
CA LYS A 243 5.82 -14.61 -9.15
C LYS A 243 4.53 -13.77 -9.18
N ILE A 244 3.82 -13.84 -10.29
CA ILE A 244 2.55 -13.15 -10.52
C ILE A 244 1.40 -14.16 -10.43
N PHE A 245 0.44 -13.86 -9.57
CA PHE A 245 -0.81 -14.58 -9.41
C PHE A 245 -1.99 -13.69 -9.77
N SER A 246 -3.03 -14.31 -10.28
CA SER A 246 -4.30 -13.65 -10.56
C SER A 246 -5.42 -14.68 -10.67
N VAL A 247 -6.62 -14.25 -11.06
CA VAL A 247 -7.68 -15.19 -11.47
C VAL A 247 -7.30 -16.01 -12.71
N ALA A 248 -6.26 -15.60 -13.45
CA ALA A 248 -5.79 -16.23 -14.69
C ALA A 248 -4.39 -16.83 -14.62
N LYS A 249 -3.56 -16.41 -13.67
CA LYS A 249 -2.17 -16.82 -13.55
C LYS A 249 -1.96 -17.50 -12.21
N ASN A 250 -1.27 -18.65 -12.23
CA ASN A 250 -0.93 -19.41 -11.04
C ASN A 250 0.59 -19.49 -10.88
N GLY A 251 1.21 -18.36 -10.53
CA GLY A 251 2.65 -18.29 -10.26
C GLY A 251 3.51 -18.08 -11.50
N HIS A 252 3.11 -17.17 -12.37
CA HIS A 252 3.89 -16.81 -13.57
C HIS A 252 5.18 -16.08 -13.15
N PRO A 253 6.38 -16.54 -13.56
CA PRO A 253 7.63 -15.94 -13.10
C PRO A 253 7.85 -14.54 -13.69
N ALA A 254 8.53 -13.68 -12.93
CA ALA A 254 8.95 -12.35 -13.37
C ALA A 254 10.42 -12.09 -12.98
N ILE A 255 11.04 -11.11 -13.63
CA ILE A 255 12.47 -10.82 -13.50
C ILE A 255 12.74 -10.01 -12.22
N VAL A 256 13.82 -10.36 -11.54
CA VAL A 256 14.29 -9.69 -10.31
C VAL A 256 15.61 -8.98 -10.60
N SER A 257 15.77 -7.76 -10.09
CA SER A 257 16.99 -6.97 -10.21
C SER A 257 18.10 -7.47 -9.29
N GLY A 258 19.34 -7.10 -9.64
CA GLY A 258 20.48 -7.20 -8.74
C GLY A 258 20.70 -5.89 -7.97
N ASN A 259 21.88 -5.77 -7.37
CA ASN A 259 22.30 -4.59 -6.61
C ASN A 259 22.39 -3.34 -7.48
N ASN A 260 21.76 -2.26 -7.02
CA ASN A 260 21.83 -0.91 -7.58
C ASN A 260 21.53 -0.86 -9.09
N VAL A 261 20.64 -1.74 -9.56
CA VAL A 261 20.23 -1.79 -10.96
C VAL A 261 18.73 -2.01 -11.08
N TRP A 262 18.14 -1.44 -12.12
CA TRP A 262 16.77 -1.74 -12.50
C TRP A 262 16.69 -3.03 -13.31
N ALA A 263 15.64 -3.81 -13.08
CA ALA A 263 15.23 -4.89 -13.97
C ALA A 263 13.73 -4.89 -14.18
N ALA A 264 13.28 -5.46 -15.29
CA ALA A 264 11.87 -5.44 -15.67
C ALA A 264 11.48 -6.68 -16.47
N SER A 265 10.20 -7.03 -16.43
CA SER A 265 9.60 -8.05 -17.28
C SER A 265 8.18 -7.66 -17.67
N THR A 266 7.79 -8.00 -18.91
CA THR A 266 6.48 -7.70 -19.47
C THR A 266 5.61 -8.94 -19.50
N HIS A 267 4.35 -8.80 -19.09
CA HIS A 267 3.40 -9.90 -18.95
C HIS A 267 2.05 -9.52 -19.57
N PRO A 268 1.43 -10.41 -20.36
CA PRO A 268 0.11 -10.13 -20.94
C PRO A 268 -0.96 -10.10 -19.85
N VAL A 269 -1.95 -9.23 -20.02
CA VAL A 269 -3.17 -9.20 -19.22
C VAL A 269 -4.31 -9.77 -20.06
N VAL A 270 -5.10 -10.65 -19.48
CA VAL A 270 -6.28 -11.23 -20.14
C VAL A 270 -7.56 -10.61 -19.60
N ALA A 271 -8.63 -10.62 -20.39
CA ALA A 271 -9.90 -9.96 -20.06
C ALA A 271 -10.48 -10.35 -18.69
N LYS A 272 -10.27 -11.59 -18.23
CA LYS A 272 -10.74 -12.04 -16.92
C LYS A 272 -10.03 -11.38 -15.73
N GLU A 273 -8.88 -10.73 -15.95
CA GLU A 273 -8.14 -9.97 -14.94
C GLU A 273 -8.56 -8.50 -14.84
N HIS A 274 -9.36 -8.00 -15.79
CA HIS A 274 -9.81 -6.61 -15.79
C HIS A 274 -10.75 -6.30 -14.63
N GLY A 275 -10.57 -5.12 -14.03
CA GLY A 275 -11.32 -4.66 -12.87
C GLY A 275 -10.90 -5.34 -11.55
N LEU A 276 -9.73 -5.99 -11.53
CA LEU A 276 -9.21 -6.72 -10.37
C LEU A 276 -7.74 -6.35 -10.11
N SER A 277 -7.31 -6.53 -8.86
CA SER A 277 -5.88 -6.53 -8.53
C SER A 277 -5.21 -7.85 -8.91
N LEU A 278 -3.95 -7.76 -9.35
CA LEU A 278 -3.03 -8.90 -9.41
C LEU A 278 -2.38 -9.13 -8.03
N ASP A 279 -1.71 -10.27 -7.83
CA ASP A 279 -0.89 -10.54 -6.64
C ASP A 279 0.55 -10.82 -7.10
N PHE A 280 1.42 -9.83 -6.87
CA PHE A 280 2.86 -9.96 -7.04
C PHE A 280 3.45 -10.48 -5.74
N GLN A 281 3.85 -11.74 -5.75
CA GLN A 281 4.40 -12.44 -4.60
C GLN A 281 5.92 -12.45 -4.66
N LEU A 282 6.55 -11.73 -3.74
CA LEU A 282 7.98 -11.73 -3.50
C LEU A 282 8.26 -12.73 -2.38
N THR A 283 8.92 -13.85 -2.70
CA THR A 283 9.33 -14.83 -1.70
C THR A 283 10.77 -14.59 -1.31
N THR A 284 11.03 -14.14 -0.09
CA THR A 284 12.37 -13.81 0.41
C THR A 284 13.31 -15.03 0.39
N LEU A 285 14.52 -14.85 -0.15
CA LEU A 285 15.58 -15.88 -0.25
C LEU A 285 16.74 -15.62 0.71
N SER A 286 16.84 -14.42 1.29
CA SER A 286 17.90 -14.01 2.21
C SER A 286 17.39 -13.69 3.62
N LYS A 287 18.29 -13.67 4.60
CA LYS A 287 18.03 -13.11 5.95
C LYS A 287 18.55 -11.69 6.10
N ALA A 288 19.29 -11.18 5.12
CA ALA A 288 19.73 -9.79 5.13
C ALA A 288 18.50 -8.89 4.98
N PRO A 289 18.40 -7.79 5.75
CA PRO A 289 17.51 -6.69 5.41
C PRO A 289 17.79 -6.26 3.98
N ASN A 290 16.73 -6.03 3.21
CA ASN A 290 16.86 -5.42 1.90
C ASN A 290 15.70 -4.46 1.68
N ASP A 291 16.03 -3.36 1.03
CA ASP A 291 15.24 -2.19 0.78
C ASP A 291 15.15 -2.10 -0.75
N LEU A 292 13.95 -1.93 -1.31
CA LEU A 292 13.77 -1.93 -2.75
C LEU A 292 12.68 -0.98 -3.22
N VAL A 293 12.72 -0.65 -4.51
CA VAL A 293 11.66 0.08 -5.22
C VAL A 293 10.96 -0.82 -6.23
N PHE A 294 9.64 -0.69 -6.34
CA PHE A 294 8.79 -1.48 -7.23
C PHE A 294 7.68 -0.64 -7.85
N TYR A 295 7.49 -0.74 -9.17
CA TYR A 295 6.32 -0.17 -9.84
C TYR A 295 5.86 -1.04 -11.01
N VAL A 296 4.63 -0.80 -11.47
CA VAL A 296 4.05 -1.48 -12.64
C VAL A 296 3.48 -0.44 -13.58
N THR A 297 3.74 -0.58 -14.88
CA THR A 297 3.19 0.26 -15.95
C THR A 297 2.35 -0.57 -16.92
N ASP A 298 1.40 0.06 -17.61
CA ASP A 298 0.67 -0.54 -18.72
C ASP A 298 1.46 -0.46 -20.05
N GLN A 299 0.83 -0.85 -21.15
CA GLN A 299 1.41 -0.79 -22.50
C GLN A 299 1.75 0.62 -23.01
N TYR A 300 1.32 1.68 -22.32
CA TYR A 300 1.55 3.08 -22.65
C TYR A 300 2.47 3.77 -21.65
N ASP A 301 3.20 2.99 -20.85
CA ASP A 301 4.07 3.47 -19.76
C ASP A 301 3.32 4.27 -18.68
N VAL A 302 2.01 4.04 -18.53
CA VAL A 302 1.20 4.65 -17.47
C VAL A 302 1.26 3.77 -16.23
N ALA A 303 1.64 4.33 -15.08
CA ALA A 303 1.75 3.58 -13.84
C ALA A 303 0.40 3.08 -13.31
N LEU A 304 0.38 1.87 -12.78
CA LEU A 304 -0.78 1.25 -12.16
C LEU A 304 -0.75 1.47 -10.63
N PRO A 305 -1.90 1.77 -10.00
CA PRO A 305 -1.94 1.97 -8.56
C PRO A 305 -1.89 0.63 -7.80
N PHE A 306 -1.07 0.59 -6.74
CA PHE A 306 -1.05 -0.47 -5.73
C PHE A 306 -1.93 -0.06 -4.56
N PHE A 307 -3.07 -0.73 -4.38
CA PHE A 307 -3.95 -0.45 -3.24
C PHE A 307 -3.57 -1.31 -2.04
N ALA A 308 -3.47 -0.67 -0.86
CA ALA A 308 -3.23 -1.35 0.41
C ALA A 308 -4.34 -2.38 0.71
N ILE A 309 -5.59 -2.07 0.36
CA ILE A 309 -6.66 -3.06 0.25
C ILE A 309 -6.88 -3.36 -1.24
N PRO A 310 -6.60 -4.58 -1.73
CA PRO A 310 -6.81 -4.92 -3.14
C PRO A 310 -8.27 -4.77 -3.53
N LEU A 311 -8.53 -4.05 -4.63
CA LEU A 311 -9.88 -3.89 -5.16
C LEU A 311 -10.37 -5.23 -5.72
N GLY A 312 -11.54 -5.68 -5.26
CA GLY A 312 -12.05 -7.04 -5.51
C GLY A 312 -11.52 -8.11 -4.54
N GLY A 313 -10.69 -7.72 -3.55
CA GLY A 313 -10.04 -8.62 -2.60
C GLY A 313 -8.78 -9.30 -3.16
N PRO A 314 -8.00 -10.02 -2.32
CA PRO A 314 -6.84 -10.76 -2.80
C PRO A 314 -7.24 -11.76 -3.89
N PRO A 315 -6.61 -11.73 -5.07
CA PRO A 315 -7.04 -12.54 -6.19
C PRO A 315 -6.87 -14.03 -5.89
N ARG A 316 -7.84 -14.84 -6.32
CA ARG A 316 -7.81 -16.30 -6.22
C ARG A 316 -7.90 -16.90 -7.62
N TYR A 317 -6.92 -17.74 -7.96
CA TYR A 317 -6.91 -18.45 -9.24
C TYR A 317 -8.19 -19.26 -9.44
N ARG A 318 -8.82 -19.12 -10.62
CA ARG A 318 -10.02 -19.88 -10.97
C ARG A 318 -9.62 -21.04 -11.87
N TYR A 319 -9.74 -22.26 -11.34
CA TYR A 319 -9.50 -23.48 -12.10
C TYR A 319 -10.57 -23.63 -13.18
N GLU A 320 -10.14 -23.74 -14.44
CA GLU A 320 -10.99 -24.17 -15.55
C GLU A 320 -10.89 -25.69 -15.63
N VAL A 321 -11.96 -26.38 -15.22
CA VAL A 321 -12.05 -27.85 -15.33
C VAL A 321 -12.73 -28.16 -16.64
N GLU A 322 -11.97 -28.52 -17.67
CA GLU A 322 -12.53 -29.13 -18.87
C GLU A 322 -12.95 -30.57 -18.55
N VAL A 323 -14.25 -30.78 -18.32
CA VAL A 323 -14.81 -32.13 -18.25
C VAL A 323 -14.89 -32.68 -19.68
N LYS A 324 -13.89 -33.48 -20.08
CA LYS A 324 -14.02 -34.32 -21.26
C LYS A 324 -15.02 -35.44 -20.97
N MET A 325 -16.26 -35.27 -21.42
CA MET A 325 -17.20 -36.39 -21.53
C MET A 325 -16.58 -37.40 -22.50
N ARG A 326 -16.34 -38.63 -22.05
CA ARG A 326 -16.05 -39.74 -22.95
C ARG A 326 -17.38 -40.15 -23.60
N GLU A 327 -17.47 -40.03 -24.91
CA GLU A 327 -18.47 -40.75 -25.72
C GLU A 327 -18.20 -42.26 -25.66
#